data_AF-A0A1F8TI48-F1
#
_entry.id   AF-A0A1F8TI48-F1
#
_cell.length_a   1.000
_cell.length_b   1.000
_cell.length_c   1.000
_cell.angle_alpha   90.00
_cell.angle_beta   90.00
_cell.angle_gamma   90.00
#
_symmetry.space_group_name_H-M   'P 1'
#
loop_
_entity.id
_entity.type
_entity.pdbx_description
1 polymer ?
#
loop_
_entity_poly.entity_id
_entity_poly.type
_entity_poly.pdbx_seq_one_letter_code
_entity_poly.pdbx_strand_id
1 'polypeptide(L)'
;MFEPRIVGFLCNWCSYTGADTAGIARLKYPANLRAVRVPCSGRVSPELIMRAFDQGADGVLVLGCHIGECHYDNGNHRTAKRLPALQALLSFAGLEPERLRLDWVSASEGERFARIVNEFTEAVRALGPVNWRLSGDRYSVFRNQYSEISDKSIVSIDPSSLNTEYWTLITGQIRAKARELLEMGQVECVIGYEKGTRGRTRPAFIYHPAEVERLVWDGECTHNLTTYLREKLNQKSTAASSSAAGSSSSSTAERTSVVAVVVKPCDSRAINILLGEHQFTRDQVHAIGVVCPGVVPVSSSQYTVVGDPSSSVSRPLPSLQPRCLACTERVPVVYDTLIGTPEQIVIPESGSSSLQGEIARLQAASPAERMEFWLSQFDRCLRCYACRQACPLCNCPTCLYERDDSLWVGMGIGVDEKRTFHLGRAYHLAGRCIGCDECERVCPVDIPISLLNRLLAQEVERAFSHRAGYAVTPTPFVTVLAGEEALS
;
A
#
# COMPACT_ATOMS: atom_id res chain seq x y z
N MET A 1 32.18 -26.92 -4.02
CA MET A 1 30.93 -26.81 -4.80
C MET A 1 29.89 -26.17 -3.88
N PHE A 2 29.09 -25.23 -4.38
CA PHE A 2 28.03 -24.60 -3.60
C PHE A 2 26.87 -25.59 -3.40
N GLU A 3 26.42 -25.76 -2.16
CA GLU A 3 25.23 -26.55 -1.84
C GLU A 3 24.15 -25.63 -1.27
N PRO A 4 23.00 -25.47 -1.96
CA PRO A 4 21.98 -24.52 -1.56
C PRO A 4 21.31 -24.95 -0.25
N ARG A 5 20.95 -23.97 0.57
CA ARG A 5 20.14 -24.15 1.78
C ARG A 5 18.68 -23.89 1.44
N ILE A 6 17.84 -24.91 1.49
CA ILE A 6 16.44 -24.77 1.10
C ILE A 6 15.52 -24.96 2.31
N VAL A 7 14.58 -24.05 2.48
CA VAL A 7 13.49 -24.18 3.47
C VAL A 7 12.21 -24.55 2.74
N GLY A 8 11.58 -25.65 3.15
CA GLY A 8 10.30 -26.12 2.59
C GLY A 8 9.15 -25.96 3.58
N PHE A 9 8.12 -25.19 3.26
CA PHE A 9 6.88 -25.17 4.04
C PHE A 9 5.90 -26.18 3.47
N LEU A 10 5.64 -27.26 4.21
CA LEU A 10 4.83 -28.38 3.75
C LEU A 10 3.50 -28.43 4.51
N CYS A 11 2.40 -28.44 3.76
CA CYS A 11 1.07 -28.71 4.31
C CYS A 11 1.01 -30.07 5.00
N ASN A 12 0.53 -30.08 6.24
CA ASN A 12 0.39 -31.23 7.12
C ASN A 12 -0.31 -32.43 6.46
N TRP A 13 -1.39 -32.18 5.73
CA TRP A 13 -2.32 -33.21 5.30
C TRP A 13 -1.89 -33.91 4.02
N CYS A 14 -1.33 -33.15 3.08
CA CYS A 14 -0.99 -33.63 1.75
C CYS A 14 0.53 -33.70 1.58
N SER A 15 1.19 -32.56 1.44
CA SER A 15 2.58 -32.51 0.99
C SER A 15 3.59 -33.05 2.02
N TYR A 16 3.32 -32.90 3.31
CA TYR A 16 4.14 -33.53 4.36
C TYR A 16 4.02 -35.05 4.30
N THR A 17 2.80 -35.58 4.17
CA THR A 17 2.56 -37.01 3.94
C THR A 17 3.15 -37.49 2.61
N GLY A 18 3.14 -36.66 1.57
CA GLY A 18 3.81 -36.95 0.29
C GLY A 18 5.33 -37.12 0.47
N ALA A 19 5.94 -36.31 1.33
CA ALA A 19 7.34 -36.48 1.73
C ALA A 19 7.56 -37.79 2.51
N ASP A 20 6.66 -38.14 3.44
CA ASP A 20 6.70 -39.44 4.15
C ASP A 20 6.59 -40.62 3.18
N THR A 21 5.68 -40.54 2.20
CA THR A 21 5.51 -41.54 1.13
C THR A 21 6.78 -41.70 0.30
N ALA A 22 7.46 -40.58 -0.03
CA ALA A 22 8.76 -40.63 -0.72
C ALA A 22 9.83 -41.36 0.12
N GLY A 23 9.84 -41.12 1.44
CA GLY A 23 10.71 -41.81 2.39
C GLY A 23 10.44 -43.32 2.49
N ILE A 24 9.16 -43.71 2.61
CA ILE A 24 8.71 -45.11 2.66
C ILE A 24 9.12 -45.85 1.38
N ALA A 25 8.90 -45.22 0.23
CA ALA A 25 9.28 -45.74 -1.08
C ALA A 25 10.80 -45.68 -1.36
N ARG A 26 11.59 -45.14 -0.41
CA ARG A 26 13.06 -45.00 -0.50
C ARG A 26 13.52 -44.22 -1.73
N LEU A 27 12.70 -43.28 -2.19
CA LEU A 27 13.01 -42.43 -3.33
C LEU A 27 14.19 -41.51 -3.00
N LYS A 28 15.11 -41.35 -3.94
CA LYS A 28 16.28 -40.51 -3.77
C LYS A 28 16.00 -39.10 -4.28
N TYR A 29 16.39 -38.12 -3.49
CA TYR A 29 16.39 -36.69 -3.83
C TYR A 29 17.48 -35.98 -3.01
N PRO A 30 17.89 -34.76 -3.39
CA PRO A 30 18.94 -34.02 -2.67
C PRO A 30 18.58 -33.74 -1.20
N ALA A 31 19.57 -33.82 -0.31
CA ALA A 31 19.39 -33.63 1.14
C ALA A 31 19.35 -32.15 1.58
N ASN A 32 19.17 -31.22 0.64
CA ASN A 32 19.26 -29.77 0.83
C ASN A 32 18.00 -29.14 1.46
N LEU A 33 16.85 -29.81 1.32
CA LEU A 33 15.56 -29.33 1.81
C LEU A 33 15.39 -29.59 3.31
N ARG A 34 15.09 -28.53 4.07
CA ARG A 34 14.66 -28.61 5.47
C ARG A 34 13.16 -28.32 5.55
N ALA A 35 12.38 -29.35 5.82
CA ALA A 35 10.93 -29.25 5.89
C ALA A 35 10.45 -28.62 7.21
N VAL A 36 9.59 -27.62 7.09
CA VAL A 36 8.80 -27.00 8.16
C VAL A 36 7.35 -27.39 7.95
N ARG A 37 6.80 -28.16 8.88
CA ARG A 37 5.40 -28.59 8.86
C ARG A 37 4.49 -27.41 9.21
N VAL A 38 3.49 -27.15 8.37
CA VAL A 38 2.43 -26.18 8.64
C VAL A 38 1.06 -26.84 8.51
N PRO A 39 0.02 -26.42 9.25
CA PRO A 39 -1.30 -27.02 9.11
C PRO A 39 -1.83 -26.98 7.67
N CYS A 40 -1.62 -25.86 6.98
CA CYS A 40 -2.06 -25.63 5.61
C CYS A 40 -1.05 -24.74 4.89
N SER A 41 -0.94 -24.84 3.57
CA SER A 41 -0.22 -23.84 2.75
C SER A 41 -0.76 -22.41 2.95
N GLY A 42 -2.06 -22.25 3.25
CA GLY A 42 -2.67 -20.97 3.61
C GLY A 42 -2.11 -20.31 4.87
N ARG A 43 -1.37 -21.06 5.70
CA ARG A 43 -0.67 -20.53 6.88
C ARG A 43 0.63 -19.82 6.52
N VAL A 44 1.23 -20.12 5.37
CA VAL A 44 2.51 -19.55 4.97
C VAL A 44 2.29 -18.09 4.58
N SER A 45 2.77 -17.19 5.44
CA SER A 45 2.66 -15.75 5.20
C SER A 45 3.92 -15.21 4.52
N PRO A 46 3.85 -14.05 3.86
CA PRO A 46 5.01 -13.39 3.25
C PRO A 46 6.18 -13.20 4.20
N GLU A 47 5.89 -12.91 5.47
CA GLU A 47 6.91 -12.66 6.50
C GLU A 47 7.71 -13.93 6.81
N LEU A 48 7.08 -15.12 6.77
CA LEU A 48 7.79 -16.38 6.94
C LEU A 48 8.77 -16.64 5.80
N ILE A 49 8.38 -16.29 4.57
CA ILE A 49 9.22 -16.43 3.38
C ILE A 49 10.39 -15.44 3.44
N MET A 50 10.13 -14.16 3.69
CA MET A 50 11.19 -13.15 3.83
C MET A 50 12.13 -13.49 4.98
N ARG A 51 11.60 -13.96 6.12
CA ARG A 51 12.43 -14.41 7.25
C ARG A 51 13.31 -15.59 6.87
N ALA A 52 12.84 -16.54 6.07
CA ALA A 52 13.67 -17.67 5.63
C ALA A 52 14.90 -17.17 4.84
N PHE A 53 14.71 -16.21 3.94
CA PHE A 53 15.82 -15.56 3.24
C PHE A 53 16.71 -14.74 4.19
N ASP A 54 16.12 -13.99 5.13
CA ASP A 54 16.88 -13.27 6.17
C ASP A 54 17.70 -14.25 7.03
N GLN A 55 17.28 -15.50 7.21
CA GLN A 55 18.05 -16.51 7.94
C GLN A 55 19.05 -17.28 7.05
N GLY A 56 19.23 -16.86 5.79
CA GLY A 56 20.23 -17.39 4.87
C GLY A 56 19.76 -18.63 4.08
N ALA A 57 18.46 -18.76 3.82
CA ALA A 57 17.97 -19.69 2.81
C ALA A 57 18.34 -19.19 1.41
N ASP A 58 18.82 -20.07 0.54
CA ASP A 58 19.09 -19.78 -0.87
C ASP A 58 17.85 -19.98 -1.74
N GLY A 59 16.87 -20.75 -1.24
CA GLY A 59 15.58 -20.99 -1.85
C GLY A 59 14.50 -21.36 -0.83
N VAL A 60 13.26 -21.00 -1.14
CA VAL A 60 12.06 -21.30 -0.35
C VAL A 60 11.05 -22.04 -1.21
N LEU A 61 10.66 -23.23 -0.76
CA LEU A 61 9.65 -24.07 -1.40
C LEU A 61 8.38 -24.08 -0.55
N VAL A 62 7.22 -23.90 -1.16
CA VAL A 62 5.92 -24.01 -0.49
C VAL A 62 5.12 -25.11 -1.18
N LEU A 63 4.74 -26.15 -0.43
CA LEU A 63 3.97 -27.27 -0.95
C LEU A 63 2.61 -27.36 -0.25
N GLY A 64 1.54 -27.36 -1.05
CA GLY A 64 0.16 -27.52 -0.59
C GLY A 64 -0.54 -28.74 -1.18
N CYS A 65 -1.77 -28.98 -0.71
CA CYS A 65 -2.70 -29.88 -1.39
C CYS A 65 -3.07 -29.32 -2.78
N HIS A 66 -3.44 -30.18 -3.72
CA HIS A 66 -4.01 -29.74 -5.00
C HIS A 66 -5.22 -28.84 -4.79
N ILE A 67 -5.43 -27.92 -5.73
CA ILE A 67 -6.57 -27.00 -5.71
C ILE A 67 -7.87 -27.82 -5.72
N GLY A 68 -8.79 -27.51 -4.80
CA GLY A 68 -9.99 -28.32 -4.54
C GLY A 68 -9.84 -29.46 -3.52
N GLU A 69 -8.62 -29.85 -3.13
CA GLU A 69 -8.35 -30.93 -2.17
C GLU A 69 -7.85 -30.42 -0.81
N CYS A 70 -8.05 -29.13 -0.52
CA CYS A 70 -7.59 -28.58 0.75
C CYS A 70 -8.37 -29.18 1.92
N HIS A 71 -7.65 -29.65 2.94
CA HIS A 71 -8.29 -30.10 4.18
C HIS A 71 -9.09 -29.00 4.89
N TYR A 72 -8.73 -27.73 4.66
CA TYR A 72 -9.42 -26.55 5.22
C TYR A 72 -10.20 -25.79 4.13
N ASP A 73 -10.73 -26.53 3.15
CA ASP A 73 -11.52 -26.08 2.00
C ASP A 73 -10.77 -25.16 1.02
N ASN A 74 -10.38 -23.98 1.47
CA ASN A 74 -9.96 -22.87 0.60
C ASN A 74 -8.58 -22.28 0.96
N GLY A 75 -7.85 -22.91 1.87
CA GLY A 75 -6.56 -22.39 2.33
C GLY A 75 -5.52 -22.28 1.21
N ASN A 76 -5.43 -23.30 0.36
CA ASN A 76 -4.53 -23.34 -0.80
C ASN A 76 -4.98 -22.39 -1.93
N HIS A 77 -6.28 -22.15 -2.12
CA HIS A 77 -6.78 -21.14 -3.06
C HIS A 77 -6.25 -19.74 -2.72
N ARG A 78 -6.22 -19.39 -1.43
CA ARG A 78 -5.62 -18.11 -0.99
C ARG A 78 -4.12 -18.09 -1.24
N THR A 79 -3.40 -19.18 -0.99
CA THR A 79 -1.97 -19.31 -1.28
C THR A 79 -1.68 -19.11 -2.78
N ALA A 80 -2.48 -19.73 -3.65
CA ALA A 80 -2.36 -19.65 -5.10
C ALA A 80 -2.52 -18.23 -5.63
N LYS A 81 -3.38 -17.40 -5.01
CA LYS A 81 -3.45 -15.96 -5.31
C LYS A 81 -2.25 -15.19 -4.74
N ARG A 82 -1.91 -15.47 -3.49
CA ARG A 82 -0.98 -14.67 -2.66
C ARG A 82 0.48 -14.79 -3.05
N LEU A 83 0.95 -16.00 -3.35
CA LEU A 83 2.37 -16.26 -3.57
C LEU A 83 2.89 -15.71 -4.91
N PRO A 84 2.14 -15.76 -6.03
CA PRO A 84 2.57 -15.09 -7.27
C PRO A 84 2.77 -13.58 -7.09
N ALA A 85 1.86 -12.90 -6.37
CA ALA A 85 2.01 -11.47 -6.06
C ALA A 85 3.24 -11.19 -5.18
N LEU A 86 3.55 -12.10 -4.24
CA LEU A 86 4.77 -11.99 -3.43
C LEU A 86 6.01 -12.21 -4.29
N GLN A 87 6.02 -13.23 -5.16
CA GLN A 87 7.12 -13.52 -6.06
C GLN A 87 7.40 -12.35 -7.00
N ALA A 88 6.36 -11.72 -7.55
CA ALA A 88 6.49 -10.51 -8.37
C ALA A 88 7.13 -9.35 -7.57
N LEU A 89 6.68 -9.13 -6.33
CA LEU A 89 7.24 -8.11 -5.45
C LEU A 89 8.71 -8.38 -5.09
N LEU A 90 9.05 -9.62 -4.69
CA LEU A 90 10.42 -10.00 -4.34
C LEU A 90 11.33 -9.96 -5.57
N SER A 91 10.82 -10.34 -6.74
CA SER A 91 11.55 -10.24 -8.00
C SER A 91 11.86 -8.81 -8.38
N PHE A 92 10.88 -7.91 -8.22
CA PHE A 92 11.09 -6.48 -8.40
C PHE A 92 12.05 -5.90 -7.36
N ALA A 93 12.10 -6.48 -6.15
CA ALA A 93 13.09 -6.16 -5.13
C ALA A 93 14.49 -6.73 -5.42
N GLY A 94 14.65 -7.57 -6.45
CA GLY A 94 15.92 -8.12 -6.92
C GLY A 94 16.20 -9.58 -6.56
N LEU A 95 15.24 -10.29 -5.96
CA LEU A 95 15.35 -11.75 -5.78
C LEU A 95 15.12 -12.46 -7.12
N GLU A 96 15.92 -13.47 -7.45
CA GLU A 96 15.66 -14.30 -8.62
C GLU A 96 14.35 -15.09 -8.41
N PRO A 97 13.37 -15.03 -9.35
CA PRO A 97 12.05 -15.61 -9.14
C PRO A 97 12.09 -17.12 -8.90
N GLU A 98 13.08 -17.81 -9.44
CA GLU A 98 13.32 -19.25 -9.28
C GLU A 98 13.71 -19.64 -7.84
N ARG A 99 14.03 -18.68 -6.96
CA ARG A 99 14.33 -18.95 -5.54
C ARG A 99 13.07 -19.11 -4.68
N LEU A 100 11.88 -18.78 -5.18
CA LEU A 100 10.61 -19.01 -4.49
C LEU A 100 9.70 -19.85 -5.39
N ARG A 101 9.34 -21.07 -4.95
CA ARG A 101 8.44 -21.95 -5.71
C ARG A 101 7.23 -22.35 -4.87
N LEU A 102 6.05 -22.25 -5.48
CA LEU A 102 4.81 -22.86 -5.00
C LEU A 102 4.51 -24.07 -5.89
N ASP A 103 4.19 -25.21 -5.30
CA ASP A 103 3.72 -26.39 -6.03
C ASP A 103 2.72 -27.21 -5.19
N TRP A 104 2.09 -28.19 -5.82
CA TRP A 104 1.02 -28.98 -5.23
C TRP A 104 1.38 -30.46 -5.22
N VAL A 105 1.23 -31.09 -4.06
CA VAL A 105 1.60 -32.50 -3.81
C VAL A 105 0.57 -33.11 -2.87
N SER A 106 -0.14 -34.14 -3.35
CA SER A 106 -1.04 -34.99 -2.55
C SER A 106 -0.28 -35.95 -1.63
N ALA A 107 -0.99 -36.61 -0.72
CA ALA A 107 -0.39 -37.54 0.24
C ALA A 107 0.25 -38.78 -0.41
N SER A 108 -0.28 -39.23 -1.55
CA SER A 108 0.21 -40.42 -2.28
C SER A 108 1.30 -40.11 -3.31
N GLU A 109 1.67 -38.84 -3.49
CA GLU A 109 2.52 -38.37 -4.57
C GLU A 109 4.01 -38.30 -4.18
N GLY A 110 4.56 -39.38 -3.63
CA GLY A 110 5.97 -39.44 -3.21
C GLY A 110 6.97 -39.22 -4.36
N GLU A 111 6.69 -39.77 -5.54
CA GLU A 111 7.53 -39.56 -6.74
C GLU A 111 7.53 -38.10 -7.20
N ARG A 112 6.35 -37.47 -7.21
CA ARG A 112 6.20 -36.05 -7.55
C ARG A 112 6.94 -35.17 -6.54
N PHE A 113 6.83 -35.47 -5.24
CA PHE A 113 7.60 -34.77 -4.21
C PHE A 113 9.10 -34.84 -4.48
N ALA A 114 9.65 -36.05 -4.63
CA ALA A 114 11.08 -36.25 -4.87
C ALA A 114 11.56 -35.51 -6.13
N ARG A 115 10.77 -35.55 -7.21
CA ARG A 115 11.03 -34.82 -8.46
C ARG A 115 11.06 -33.30 -8.23
N ILE A 116 10.05 -32.72 -7.60
CA ILE A 116 9.98 -31.27 -7.34
C ILE A 116 11.17 -30.81 -6.51
N VAL A 117 11.53 -31.56 -5.46
CA VAL A 117 12.69 -31.23 -4.61
C VAL A 117 13.98 -31.27 -5.41
N ASN A 118 14.15 -32.27 -6.28
CA ASN A 118 15.32 -32.36 -7.16
C ASN A 118 15.38 -31.18 -8.13
N GLU A 119 14.32 -30.95 -8.91
CA GLU A 119 14.24 -29.82 -9.86
C GLU A 119 14.52 -28.48 -9.20
N PHE A 120 13.89 -28.23 -8.05
CA PHE A 120 14.07 -26.98 -7.32
C PHE A 120 15.49 -26.83 -6.77
N THR A 121 16.08 -27.92 -6.27
CA THR A 121 17.47 -27.90 -5.80
C THR A 121 18.44 -27.60 -6.92
N GLU A 122 18.29 -28.23 -8.09
CA GLU A 122 19.14 -27.94 -9.25
C GLU A 122 18.97 -26.51 -9.75
N ALA A 123 17.73 -26.00 -9.81
CA ALA A 123 17.46 -24.62 -10.19
C ALA A 123 18.15 -23.62 -9.25
N VAL A 124 18.03 -23.80 -7.93
CA VAL A 124 18.69 -22.91 -6.95
C VAL A 124 20.22 -23.09 -6.97
N ARG A 125 20.72 -24.32 -7.18
CA ARG A 125 22.16 -24.58 -7.30
C ARG A 125 22.76 -23.84 -8.49
N ALA A 126 22.06 -23.80 -9.63
CA ALA A 126 22.49 -23.10 -10.84
C ALA A 126 22.62 -21.58 -10.64
N LEU A 127 21.78 -21.00 -9.77
CA LEU A 127 21.84 -19.57 -9.43
C LEU A 127 22.99 -19.21 -8.48
N GLY A 128 23.55 -20.18 -7.77
CA GLY A 128 24.54 -19.93 -6.73
C GLY A 128 23.94 -19.32 -5.44
N PRO A 129 24.80 -18.87 -4.51
CA PRO A 129 24.36 -18.32 -3.22
C PRO A 129 23.52 -17.06 -3.41
N VAL A 130 22.49 -16.89 -2.59
CA VAL A 130 21.60 -15.73 -2.70
C VAL A 130 22.29 -14.44 -2.24
N ASN A 131 22.14 -13.37 -3.03
CA ASN A 131 22.56 -12.02 -2.66
C ASN A 131 21.44 -11.27 -1.95
N TRP A 132 20.87 -11.87 -0.90
CA TRP A 132 19.76 -11.29 -0.12
C TRP A 132 20.25 -10.28 0.92
N ARG A 133 21.53 -10.39 1.31
CA ARG A 133 22.21 -9.50 2.26
C ARG A 133 23.44 -8.90 1.59
N LEU A 134 23.62 -7.59 1.69
CA LEU A 134 24.88 -6.97 1.29
C LEU A 134 25.91 -7.14 2.41
N SER A 135 27.12 -7.55 2.06
CA SER A 135 28.29 -7.41 2.93
C SER A 135 28.58 -5.92 3.16
N GLY A 136 28.95 -5.56 4.39
CA GLY A 136 28.93 -4.18 4.91
C GLY A 136 29.63 -3.10 4.08
N ASP A 137 30.59 -3.45 3.22
CA ASP A 137 31.35 -2.49 2.41
C ASP A 137 30.61 -1.97 1.17
N ARG A 138 29.47 -2.55 0.78
CA ARG A 138 28.74 -2.20 -0.47
C ARG A 138 27.70 -1.07 -0.33
N TYR A 139 27.53 -0.47 0.84
CA TYR A 139 26.46 0.53 1.07
C TYR A 139 26.63 1.87 0.34
N SER A 140 27.82 2.19 -0.19
CA SER A 140 28.16 3.57 -0.57
C SER A 140 27.75 3.97 -1.98
N VAL A 141 27.63 3.05 -2.94
CA VAL A 141 27.60 3.41 -4.37
C VAL A 141 26.24 3.93 -4.85
N PHE A 142 25.13 3.48 -4.24
CA PHE A 142 23.77 3.77 -4.72
C PHE A 142 22.92 4.60 -3.75
N ARG A 143 23.51 5.07 -2.64
CA ARG A 143 22.79 5.70 -1.52
C ARG A 143 21.98 6.95 -1.92
N ASN A 144 22.37 7.64 -3.00
CA ASN A 144 21.77 8.91 -3.42
C ASN A 144 21.17 8.90 -4.85
N GLN A 145 21.10 7.76 -5.53
CA GLN A 145 20.68 7.74 -6.94
C GLN A 145 19.21 8.14 -7.16
N TYR A 146 18.30 7.82 -6.24
CA TYR A 146 16.90 8.23 -6.39
C TYR A 146 16.70 9.74 -6.15
N SER A 147 17.46 10.36 -5.23
CA SER A 147 17.38 11.82 -4.99
C SER A 147 17.86 12.64 -6.18
N GLU A 148 18.73 12.09 -7.03
CA GLU A 148 19.17 12.75 -8.27
C GLU A 148 18.17 12.56 -9.43
N ILE A 149 17.35 11.50 -9.39
CA ILE A 149 16.32 11.18 -10.40
C ILE A 149 15.03 11.97 -10.16
N SER A 150 14.68 12.26 -8.89
CA SER A 150 13.49 13.04 -8.53
C SER A 150 13.49 14.48 -9.05
N ASP A 151 14.63 14.97 -9.53
CA ASP A 151 14.86 16.39 -9.87
C ASP A 151 14.77 16.70 -11.38
N LYS A 152 14.77 15.70 -12.28
CA LYS A 152 15.13 15.93 -13.70
C LYS A 152 14.08 15.69 -14.79
N SER A 153 12.80 15.50 -14.48
CA SER A 153 11.77 15.40 -15.55
C SER A 153 10.38 15.88 -15.14
N ILE A 154 10.34 16.97 -14.38
CA ILE A 154 9.08 17.64 -14.09
C ILE A 154 8.66 18.41 -15.33
N VAL A 155 7.69 17.87 -16.07
CA VAL A 155 6.91 18.65 -17.02
C VAL A 155 6.21 19.75 -16.23
N SER A 156 6.62 21.00 -16.44
CA SER A 156 5.97 22.17 -15.88
C SER A 156 4.58 22.28 -16.52
N ILE A 157 3.56 21.77 -15.83
CA ILE A 157 2.20 22.22 -16.09
C ILE A 157 2.00 23.44 -15.21
N ASP A 158 1.68 24.55 -15.85
CA ASP A 158 1.35 25.78 -15.17
C ASP A 158 0.02 25.64 -14.42
N PRO A 159 0.01 25.57 -13.07
CA PRO A 159 -1.23 25.56 -12.30
C PRO A 159 -1.95 26.90 -12.35
N SER A 160 -1.31 27.97 -12.88
CA SER A 160 -1.92 29.29 -13.07
C SER A 160 -3.01 29.29 -14.14
N SER A 161 -3.11 28.22 -14.94
CA SER A 161 -4.30 27.94 -15.75
C SER A 161 -5.57 27.73 -14.90
N LEU A 162 -5.43 27.47 -13.59
CA LEU A 162 -6.52 27.48 -12.61
C LEU A 162 -6.38 28.73 -11.73
N ASN A 163 -7.01 29.80 -12.20
CA ASN A 163 -7.01 31.11 -11.57
C ASN A 163 -7.38 31.04 -10.07
N THR A 164 -6.87 31.96 -9.25
CA THR A 164 -7.28 32.19 -7.84
C THR A 164 -8.80 32.19 -7.66
N GLU A 165 -9.53 32.60 -8.69
CA GLU A 165 -11.00 32.53 -8.77
C GLU A 165 -11.56 31.12 -8.62
N TYR A 166 -10.96 30.09 -9.23
CA TYR A 166 -11.42 28.70 -9.10
C TYR A 166 -11.30 28.23 -7.64
N TRP A 167 -10.13 28.40 -7.03
CA TRP A 167 -9.89 28.01 -5.64
C TRP A 167 -10.82 28.73 -4.68
N THR A 168 -11.07 30.02 -4.92
CA THR A 168 -12.01 30.83 -4.15
C THR A 168 -13.45 30.34 -4.30
N LEU A 169 -13.89 30.07 -5.53
CA LEU A 169 -15.21 29.54 -5.83
C LEU A 169 -15.45 28.19 -5.14
N ILE A 170 -14.53 27.24 -5.33
CA ILE A 170 -14.63 25.88 -4.77
C ILE A 170 -14.58 25.93 -3.24
N THR A 171 -13.70 26.76 -2.67
CA THR A 171 -13.67 27.00 -1.22
C THR A 171 -15.03 27.50 -0.73
N GLY A 172 -15.63 28.48 -1.40
CA GLY A 172 -16.96 29.00 -1.07
C GLY A 172 -18.05 27.92 -1.11
N GLN A 173 -18.05 27.08 -2.14
CA GLN A 173 -19.00 25.96 -2.27
C GLN A 173 -18.82 24.91 -1.16
N ILE A 174 -17.58 24.56 -0.80
CA ILE A 174 -17.28 23.65 0.31
C ILE A 174 -17.80 24.23 1.63
N ARG A 175 -17.52 25.52 1.90
CA ARG A 175 -18.01 26.20 3.11
C ARG A 175 -19.53 26.24 3.18
N ALA A 176 -20.18 26.57 2.07
CA ALA A 176 -21.64 26.60 1.99
C ALA A 176 -22.23 25.22 2.29
N LYS A 177 -21.70 24.15 1.68
CA LYS A 177 -22.19 22.79 1.95
C LYS A 177 -21.89 22.33 3.36
N ALA A 178 -20.70 22.60 3.88
CA ALA A 178 -20.33 22.27 5.26
C ALA A 178 -21.27 22.95 6.27
N ARG A 179 -21.59 24.23 6.04
CA ARG A 179 -22.54 25.00 6.86
C ARG A 179 -23.92 24.35 6.84
N GLU A 180 -24.45 24.08 5.65
CA GLU A 180 -25.74 23.43 5.46
C GLU A 180 -25.84 22.11 6.23
N LEU A 181 -24.85 21.21 6.05
CA LEU A 181 -24.86 19.90 6.70
C LEU A 181 -24.81 19.99 8.24
N LEU A 182 -24.04 20.94 8.79
CA LEU A 182 -23.92 21.16 10.22
C LEU A 182 -25.16 21.84 10.82
N GLU A 183 -25.73 22.85 10.15
CA GLU A 183 -26.94 23.56 10.62
C GLU A 183 -28.17 22.64 10.60
N MET A 184 -28.26 21.77 9.60
CA MET A 184 -29.31 20.76 9.53
C MET A 184 -29.10 19.59 10.49
N GLY A 185 -27.94 19.52 11.17
CA GLY A 185 -27.57 18.41 12.05
C GLY A 185 -27.47 17.06 11.33
N GLN A 186 -27.24 17.08 10.01
CA GLN A 186 -27.05 15.88 9.19
C GLN A 186 -25.69 15.23 9.44
N VAL A 187 -24.69 16.04 9.81
CA VAL A 187 -23.36 15.59 10.18
C VAL A 187 -22.92 16.24 11.48
N GLU A 188 -22.07 15.56 12.23
CA GLU A 188 -21.55 16.03 13.51
C GLU A 188 -20.20 16.73 13.39
N CYS A 189 -19.47 16.42 12.31
CA CYS A 189 -18.16 16.96 12.02
C CYS A 189 -17.96 16.99 10.51
N VAL A 190 -17.34 18.06 10.01
CA VAL A 190 -16.82 18.14 8.64
C VAL A 190 -15.28 18.07 8.71
N ILE A 191 -14.70 17.06 8.08
CA ILE A 191 -13.26 16.92 7.89
C ILE A 191 -12.89 17.61 6.57
N GLY A 192 -12.08 18.66 6.65
CA GLY A 192 -11.62 19.42 5.48
C GLY A 192 -10.17 19.86 5.63
N TYR A 193 -9.82 21.00 5.04
CA TYR A 193 -8.48 21.59 5.16
C TYR A 193 -8.57 23.00 5.73
N GLU A 194 -7.54 23.45 6.42
CA GLU A 194 -7.37 24.84 6.88
C GLU A 194 -5.92 25.29 6.69
N LYS A 195 -5.71 26.61 6.74
CA LYS A 195 -4.36 27.18 6.83
C LYS A 195 -3.85 27.09 8.27
N GLY A 196 -2.73 26.41 8.47
CA GLY A 196 -2.03 26.40 9.76
C GLY A 196 -1.34 27.74 10.04
N THR A 197 -0.81 27.90 11.26
CA THR A 197 -0.15 29.13 11.72
C THR A 197 1.06 29.55 10.88
N ARG A 198 1.68 28.60 10.15
CA ARG A 198 2.80 28.83 9.23
C ARG A 198 2.38 28.92 7.76
N GLY A 199 1.10 29.15 7.49
CA GLY A 199 0.54 29.28 6.14
C GLY A 199 0.42 27.97 5.34
N ARG A 200 0.88 26.83 5.87
CA ARG A 200 0.74 25.52 5.22
C ARG A 200 -0.68 24.97 5.38
N THR A 201 -1.22 24.39 4.31
CA THR A 201 -2.48 23.67 4.37
C THR A 201 -2.36 22.38 5.21
N ARG A 202 -3.29 22.18 6.14
CA ARG A 202 -3.37 21.01 7.04
C ARG A 202 -4.81 20.52 7.18
N PRO A 203 -5.05 19.29 7.67
CA PRO A 203 -6.39 18.82 7.99
C PRO A 203 -7.10 19.72 9.01
N ALA A 204 -8.40 19.91 8.82
CA ALA A 204 -9.29 20.68 9.68
C ALA A 204 -10.48 19.81 10.12
N PHE A 205 -10.98 20.05 11.32
CA PHE A 205 -12.16 19.39 11.88
C PHE A 205 -13.12 20.48 12.35
N ILE A 206 -14.29 20.57 11.70
CA ILE A 206 -15.28 21.62 11.92
C ILE A 206 -16.51 21.02 12.57
N TYR A 207 -16.83 21.47 13.78
CA TYR A 207 -17.96 20.97 14.57
C TYR A 207 -19.11 21.97 14.64
N HIS A 208 -18.83 23.26 14.46
CA HIS A 208 -19.82 24.32 14.52
C HIS A 208 -19.95 25.05 13.17
N PRO A 209 -21.18 25.38 12.72
CA PRO A 209 -21.40 26.12 11.47
C PRO A 209 -20.63 27.45 11.38
N ALA A 210 -20.41 28.12 12.52
CA ALA A 210 -19.65 29.38 12.57
C ALA A 210 -18.17 29.22 12.20
N GLU A 211 -17.63 28.00 12.28
CA GLU A 211 -16.21 27.72 12.05
C GLU A 211 -15.89 27.33 10.61
N VAL A 212 -16.90 27.19 9.72
CA VAL A 212 -16.68 26.75 8.33
C VAL A 212 -15.75 27.68 7.56
N GLU A 213 -15.62 28.95 7.95
CA GLU A 213 -14.71 29.90 7.33
C GLU A 213 -13.22 29.51 7.47
N ARG A 214 -12.89 28.58 8.38
CA ARG A 214 -11.55 27.96 8.46
C ARG A 214 -11.24 27.06 7.27
N LEU A 215 -12.27 26.52 6.60
CA LEU A 215 -12.10 25.59 5.49
C LEU A 215 -11.47 26.30 4.28
N VAL A 216 -10.47 25.67 3.68
CA VAL A 216 -9.81 26.14 2.46
C VAL A 216 -9.72 25.02 1.44
N TRP A 217 -9.67 25.38 0.16
CA TRP A 217 -9.36 24.47 -0.93
C TRP A 217 -8.39 25.13 -1.91
N ASP A 218 -7.18 24.59 -1.98
CA ASP A 218 -6.10 25.08 -2.83
C ASP A 218 -5.19 23.94 -3.30
N GLY A 219 -4.18 24.28 -4.10
CA GLY A 219 -3.18 23.33 -4.59
C GLY A 219 -2.39 22.62 -3.48
N GLU A 220 -2.38 23.13 -2.24
CA GLU A 220 -1.66 22.52 -1.10
C GLU A 220 -2.53 21.53 -0.30
N CYS A 221 -3.78 21.28 -0.70
CA CYS A 221 -4.72 20.28 -0.14
C CYS A 221 -4.28 18.82 -0.41
N THR A 222 -3.03 18.50 -0.06
CA THR A 222 -2.32 17.28 -0.42
C THR A 222 -2.74 16.06 0.39
N HIS A 223 -3.01 16.24 1.69
CA HIS A 223 -3.35 15.14 2.62
C HIS A 223 -4.54 14.32 2.13
N ASN A 224 -4.55 13.01 2.38
CA ASN A 224 -5.77 12.22 2.25
C ASN A 224 -6.53 12.25 3.58
N LEU A 225 -7.70 12.91 3.58
CA LEU A 225 -8.47 13.13 4.81
C LEU A 225 -9.21 11.89 5.32
N THR A 226 -9.35 10.85 4.48
CA THR A 226 -10.03 9.61 4.87
C THR A 226 -9.31 8.85 5.99
N THR A 227 -8.01 9.12 6.19
CA THR A 227 -7.22 8.60 7.32
C THR A 227 -7.84 8.92 8.69
N TYR A 228 -8.58 10.02 8.80
CA TYR A 228 -9.18 10.46 10.07
C TYR A 228 -10.61 9.93 10.30
N LEU A 229 -11.25 9.31 9.30
CA LEU A 229 -12.64 8.87 9.41
C LEU A 229 -12.85 7.88 10.55
N ARG A 230 -12.02 6.83 10.60
CA ARG A 230 -12.16 5.75 11.58
C ARG A 230 -12.06 6.25 13.02
N GLU A 231 -11.11 7.14 13.28
CA GLU A 231 -10.95 7.73 14.61
C GLU A 231 -12.20 8.53 15.00
N LYS A 232 -12.69 9.40 14.09
CA LYS A 232 -13.87 10.22 14.35
C LYS A 232 -15.15 9.42 14.52
N LEU A 233 -15.31 8.32 13.80
CA LEU A 233 -16.45 7.42 13.94
C LEU A 233 -16.37 6.56 15.21
N ASN A 234 -15.16 6.15 15.62
CA ASN A 234 -14.98 5.27 16.79
C ASN A 234 -15.00 6.00 18.13
N GLN A 235 -14.64 7.29 18.20
CA GLN A 235 -14.59 8.10 19.42
C GLN A 235 -15.93 8.12 20.20
N LYS A 236 -17.07 7.86 19.54
CA LYS A 236 -18.37 7.77 20.20
C LYS A 236 -18.73 6.39 20.74
N SER A 237 -18.26 5.31 20.12
CA SER A 237 -18.48 3.95 20.66
C SER A 237 -17.84 3.80 22.05
N THR A 238 -16.66 4.42 22.25
CA THR A 238 -15.93 4.37 23.52
C THR A 238 -16.57 5.27 24.57
N ALA A 239 -17.05 6.46 24.22
CA ALA A 239 -17.78 7.35 25.14
C ALA A 239 -19.15 6.79 25.58
N ALA A 240 -19.84 6.06 24.70
CA ALA A 240 -21.07 5.33 25.05
C ALA A 240 -20.79 4.09 25.93
N SER A 241 -19.66 3.40 25.71
CA SER A 241 -19.29 2.21 26.51
C SER A 241 -18.64 2.54 27.88
N SER A 242 -18.04 3.72 28.07
CA SER A 242 -17.48 4.15 29.37
C SER A 242 -18.50 4.83 30.29
N SER A 243 -19.70 5.13 29.78
CA SER A 243 -20.85 5.62 30.58
C SER A 243 -21.84 4.50 30.95
N ALA A 244 -21.59 3.25 30.54
CA ALA A 244 -22.41 2.08 30.85
C ALA A 244 -22.11 1.43 32.22
N ALA A 245 -21.72 2.23 33.22
CA ALA A 245 -21.72 1.85 34.63
C ALA A 245 -22.70 2.74 35.39
N GLY A 246 -23.99 2.45 35.24
CA GLY A 246 -25.06 2.96 36.10
C GLY A 246 -25.88 4.11 35.55
N SER A 247 -26.89 3.80 34.73
CA SER A 247 -28.29 4.15 35.01
C SER A 247 -29.18 3.74 33.82
N SER A 248 -30.25 3.04 34.15
CA SER A 248 -31.30 2.63 33.23
C SER A 248 -32.21 3.80 32.85
N SER A 249 -32.75 3.72 31.63
CA SER A 249 -33.91 4.46 31.09
C SER A 249 -33.66 5.84 30.46
N SER A 250 -33.45 5.85 29.14
CA SER A 250 -34.36 6.55 28.21
C SER A 250 -34.14 6.02 26.79
N SER A 251 -35.22 5.63 26.12
CA SER A 251 -35.25 5.14 24.75
C SER A 251 -35.12 6.30 23.75
N THR A 252 -34.00 7.01 23.81
CA THR A 252 -33.65 7.98 22.77
C THR A 252 -32.99 7.17 21.65
N ALA A 253 -33.64 7.09 20.49
CA ALA A 253 -33.08 6.42 19.31
C ALA A 253 -31.64 6.93 19.10
N GLU A 254 -30.67 6.04 19.27
CA GLU A 254 -29.25 6.34 19.14
C GLU A 254 -29.03 6.85 17.71
N ARG A 255 -28.91 8.16 17.53
CA ARG A 255 -28.64 8.75 16.22
C ARG A 255 -27.27 8.27 15.78
N THR A 256 -27.22 7.60 14.63
CA THR A 256 -25.97 7.24 13.98
C THR A 256 -25.12 8.49 13.80
N SER A 257 -23.91 8.49 14.34
CA SER A 257 -22.95 9.58 14.12
C SER A 257 -22.52 9.57 12.65
N VAL A 258 -22.75 10.71 11.99
CA VAL A 258 -22.37 10.91 10.59
C VAL A 258 -21.25 11.95 10.51
N VAL A 259 -20.20 11.63 9.76
CA VAL A 259 -19.06 12.52 9.55
C VAL A 259 -18.96 12.89 8.07
N ALA A 260 -18.93 14.18 7.77
CA ALA A 260 -18.62 14.65 6.44
C ALA A 260 -17.11 14.67 6.20
N VAL A 261 -16.67 14.34 4.99
CA VAL A 261 -15.26 14.43 4.58
C VAL A 261 -15.15 15.02 3.18
N VAL A 262 -14.27 16.01 3.02
CA VAL A 262 -13.91 16.56 1.71
C VAL A 262 -12.91 15.62 1.03
N VAL A 263 -13.22 15.16 -0.18
CA VAL A 263 -12.41 14.16 -0.89
C VAL A 263 -12.03 14.59 -2.30
N LYS A 264 -10.75 14.39 -2.62
CA LYS A 264 -10.27 14.33 -4.01
C LYS A 264 -10.70 13.01 -4.67
N PRO A 265 -10.57 12.88 -6.00
CA PRO A 265 -10.81 11.62 -6.68
C PRO A 265 -10.03 10.43 -6.14
N CYS A 266 -8.73 10.61 -5.92
CA CYS A 266 -7.91 9.58 -5.30
C CYS A 266 -8.35 9.27 -3.87
N ASP A 267 -8.73 10.27 -3.07
CA ASP A 267 -9.18 10.08 -1.68
C ASP A 267 -10.50 9.30 -1.62
N SER A 268 -11.44 9.59 -2.53
CA SER A 268 -12.75 8.95 -2.57
C SER A 268 -12.65 7.43 -2.73
N ARG A 269 -11.66 6.95 -3.50
CA ARG A 269 -11.41 5.51 -3.65
C ARG A 269 -11.08 4.81 -2.33
N ALA A 270 -10.49 5.51 -1.36
CA ALA A 270 -10.23 4.93 -0.03
C ALA A 270 -11.54 4.62 0.71
N ILE A 271 -12.60 5.41 0.52
CA ILE A 271 -13.91 5.17 1.14
C ILE A 271 -14.44 3.80 0.71
N ASN A 272 -14.41 3.49 -0.59
CA ASN A 272 -14.88 2.20 -1.10
C ASN A 272 -14.08 1.01 -0.53
N ILE A 273 -12.76 1.14 -0.40
CA ILE A 273 -11.93 0.10 0.24
C ILE A 273 -12.33 -0.08 1.71
N LEU A 274 -12.45 1.02 2.46
CA LEU A 274 -12.79 0.97 3.89
C LEU A 274 -14.21 0.42 4.13
N LEU A 275 -15.16 0.72 3.24
CA LEU A 275 -16.51 0.11 3.24
C LEU A 275 -16.45 -1.39 2.96
N GLY A 276 -15.68 -1.81 1.95
CA GLY A 276 -15.50 -3.23 1.60
C GLY A 276 -14.80 -4.05 2.69
N GLU A 277 -14.06 -3.36 3.57
CA GLU A 277 -13.42 -3.93 4.77
C GLU A 277 -14.22 -3.73 6.05
N HIS A 278 -15.47 -3.25 5.94
CA HIS A 278 -16.38 -3.03 7.06
C HIS A 278 -15.78 -2.15 8.18
N GLN A 279 -14.97 -1.15 7.82
CA GLN A 279 -14.41 -0.22 8.78
C GLN A 279 -15.44 0.81 9.29
N PHE A 280 -16.50 1.03 8.49
CA PHE A 280 -17.69 1.81 8.79
C PHE A 280 -18.78 1.45 7.78
N THR A 281 -20.01 1.91 7.99
CA THR A 281 -21.13 1.77 7.04
C THR A 281 -21.35 3.05 6.23
N ARG A 282 -22.00 2.93 5.08
CA ARG A 282 -22.12 4.05 4.12
C ARG A 282 -22.90 5.25 4.67
N ASP A 283 -23.86 5.00 5.54
CA ASP A 283 -24.70 6.00 6.23
C ASP A 283 -23.92 6.80 7.29
N GLN A 284 -22.75 6.33 7.73
CA GLN A 284 -21.89 7.03 8.69
C GLN A 284 -21.01 8.12 8.04
N VAL A 285 -20.95 8.19 6.72
CA VAL A 285 -20.03 9.11 6.01
C VAL A 285 -20.77 9.91 4.96
N HIS A 286 -20.64 11.24 5.00
CA HIS A 286 -21.06 12.13 3.93
C HIS A 286 -19.84 12.60 3.12
N ALA A 287 -19.67 12.09 1.91
CA ALA A 287 -18.54 12.43 1.06
C ALA A 287 -18.83 13.72 0.27
N ILE A 288 -18.13 14.81 0.62
CA ILE A 288 -18.11 16.04 -0.17
C ILE A 288 -17.02 15.88 -1.23
N GLY A 289 -17.41 15.39 -2.40
CA GLY A 289 -16.51 15.18 -3.52
C GLY A 289 -16.17 16.47 -4.23
N VAL A 290 -14.88 16.70 -4.50
CA VAL A 290 -14.41 17.86 -5.24
C VAL A 290 -13.75 17.43 -6.55
N VAL A 291 -14.21 18.01 -7.65
CA VAL A 291 -13.57 17.89 -8.97
C VAL A 291 -12.15 18.47 -8.86
N CYS A 292 -11.12 17.67 -9.08
CA CYS A 292 -9.75 17.98 -8.61
C CYS A 292 -8.77 18.20 -9.76
N PRO A 293 -8.24 19.42 -9.95
CA PRO A 293 -7.26 19.70 -11.00
C PRO A 293 -5.85 19.17 -10.69
N GLY A 294 -5.64 18.63 -9.49
CA GLY A 294 -4.35 18.17 -8.99
C GLY A 294 -3.86 19.06 -7.85
N VAL A 295 -2.80 18.59 -7.20
CA VAL A 295 -2.17 19.27 -6.07
C VAL A 295 -0.68 19.44 -6.32
N VAL A 296 -0.08 20.43 -5.64
CA VAL A 296 1.33 20.79 -5.77
C VAL A 296 2.12 20.34 -4.53
N PRO A 297 3.45 20.19 -4.60
CA PRO A 297 4.29 19.95 -3.43
C PRO A 297 4.20 21.11 -2.42
N VAL A 298 4.21 20.80 -1.13
CA VAL A 298 4.13 21.82 -0.05
C VAL A 298 5.40 22.70 0.02
N SER A 299 6.49 22.31 -0.64
CA SER A 299 7.77 23.03 -0.64
C SER A 299 7.83 24.23 -1.58
N SER A 300 6.95 24.32 -2.60
CA SER A 300 7.01 25.39 -3.59
C SER A 300 6.69 26.79 -3.02
N SER A 301 6.09 26.85 -1.83
CA SER A 301 5.70 28.09 -1.16
C SER A 301 6.69 28.54 -0.06
N GLN A 302 7.80 27.82 0.18
CA GLN A 302 8.66 28.08 1.35
C GLN A 302 10.15 28.17 1.04
N TYR A 303 10.53 29.32 0.47
CA TYR A 303 11.70 30.09 0.89
C TYR A 303 11.44 31.56 0.52
N THR A 304 10.39 32.19 1.04
CA THR A 304 10.41 33.65 1.17
C THR A 304 11.39 33.95 2.30
N VAL A 305 12.67 34.12 1.94
CA VAL A 305 13.56 34.91 2.77
C VAL A 305 12.91 36.28 2.83
N VAL A 306 12.48 36.71 4.01
CA VAL A 306 12.13 38.11 4.24
C VAL A 306 13.43 38.88 4.06
N GLY A 307 13.68 39.39 2.86
CA GLY A 307 14.92 40.06 2.51
C GLY A 307 14.91 40.53 1.06
N ASP A 308 14.88 41.86 0.91
CA ASP A 308 15.11 42.64 -0.31
C ASP A 308 13.93 42.84 -1.29
N PRO A 309 13.28 44.03 -1.27
CA PRO A 309 12.27 44.43 -2.25
C PRO A 309 12.78 44.56 -3.70
N SER A 310 14.09 44.41 -3.94
CA SER A 310 14.71 44.63 -5.25
C SER A 310 15.03 43.34 -6.04
N SER A 311 14.80 42.14 -5.49
CA SER A 311 15.07 40.89 -6.20
C SER A 311 13.82 40.28 -6.84
N SER A 312 13.55 40.64 -8.10
CA SER A 312 12.59 39.95 -8.95
C SER A 312 13.19 38.63 -9.47
N VAL A 313 13.41 37.65 -8.60
CA VAL A 313 13.71 36.29 -9.04
C VAL A 313 12.38 35.60 -9.33
N SER A 314 12.02 35.53 -10.61
CA SER A 314 10.91 34.72 -11.10
C SER A 314 11.20 33.25 -10.77
N ARG A 315 10.66 32.76 -9.65
CA ARG A 315 10.70 31.33 -9.34
C ARG A 315 9.81 30.58 -10.33
N PRO A 316 10.24 29.41 -10.83
CA PRO A 316 9.38 28.56 -11.64
C PRO A 316 8.11 28.22 -10.85
N LEU A 317 6.97 28.26 -11.54
CA LEU A 317 5.67 27.93 -10.99
C LEU A 317 5.67 26.49 -10.41
N PRO A 318 4.91 26.23 -9.34
CA PRO A 318 4.85 24.88 -8.76
C PRO A 318 4.36 23.89 -9.80
N SER A 319 5.06 22.76 -9.98
CA SER A 319 4.52 21.67 -10.78
C SER A 319 3.50 20.86 -9.99
N LEU A 320 2.58 20.21 -10.69
CA LEU A 320 1.73 19.20 -10.09
C LEU A 320 2.58 18.05 -9.51
N GLN A 321 2.11 17.46 -8.41
CA GLN A 321 2.74 16.26 -7.87
C GLN A 321 2.75 15.13 -8.92
N PRO A 322 3.78 14.25 -8.94
CA PRO A 322 3.89 13.17 -9.93
C PRO A 322 2.61 12.31 -10.07
N ARG A 323 1.94 12.03 -8.95
CA ARG A 323 0.67 11.30 -8.92
C ARG A 323 -0.45 11.97 -9.72
N CYS A 324 -0.47 13.30 -9.77
CA CYS A 324 -1.49 14.09 -10.45
C CYS A 324 -1.21 14.22 -11.94
N LEU A 325 0.05 14.11 -12.36
CA LEU A 325 0.45 14.05 -13.77
C LEU A 325 -0.07 12.78 -14.44
N ALA A 326 -0.09 11.67 -13.70
CA ALA A 326 -0.59 10.37 -14.17
C ALA A 326 -2.09 10.16 -13.89
N CYS A 327 -2.79 11.17 -13.35
CA CYS A 327 -4.15 11.00 -12.88
C CYS A 327 -5.16 11.19 -14.01
N THR A 328 -5.81 10.09 -14.39
CA THR A 328 -6.91 10.07 -15.36
C THR A 328 -8.26 10.39 -14.73
N GLU A 329 -8.35 10.39 -13.40
CA GLU A 329 -9.59 10.58 -12.65
C GLU A 329 -9.65 11.98 -12.04
N ARG A 330 -10.48 12.85 -12.61
CA ARG A 330 -10.66 14.23 -12.12
C ARG A 330 -11.93 14.41 -11.29
N VAL A 331 -12.86 13.46 -11.39
CA VAL A 331 -14.12 13.43 -10.66
C VAL A 331 -14.05 12.34 -9.58
N PRO A 332 -14.51 12.59 -8.35
CA PRO A 332 -14.57 11.57 -7.32
C PRO A 332 -15.41 10.36 -7.72
N VAL A 333 -14.92 9.17 -7.37
CA VAL A 333 -15.57 7.89 -7.68
C VAL A 333 -16.77 7.64 -6.75
N VAL A 334 -16.68 8.17 -5.53
CA VAL A 334 -17.76 8.12 -4.54
C VAL A 334 -17.91 9.48 -3.87
N TYR A 335 -19.14 10.00 -3.88
CA TYR A 335 -19.52 11.26 -3.27
C TYR A 335 -21.04 11.28 -3.01
N ASP A 336 -21.45 12.08 -2.03
CA ASP A 336 -22.86 12.46 -1.78
C ASP A 336 -23.16 13.84 -2.36
N THR A 337 -22.19 14.74 -2.28
CA THR A 337 -22.23 16.06 -2.90
C THR A 337 -21.06 16.21 -3.84
N LEU A 338 -21.30 16.64 -5.07
CA LEU A 338 -20.24 17.04 -6.00
C LEU A 338 -20.05 18.56 -5.98
N ILE A 339 -18.80 19.00 -5.91
CA ILE A 339 -18.39 20.40 -5.96
C ILE A 339 -17.43 20.59 -7.14
N GLY A 340 -17.67 21.65 -7.93
CA GLY A 340 -17.00 21.90 -9.21
C GLY A 340 -17.60 21.12 -10.38
N THR A 341 -17.18 21.45 -11.61
CA THR A 341 -17.62 20.74 -12.83
C THR A 341 -16.44 20.21 -13.65
N PRO A 342 -16.56 19.05 -14.32
CA PRO A 342 -15.45 18.42 -15.05
C PRO A 342 -14.85 19.29 -16.17
N GLU A 343 -15.66 20.12 -16.80
CA GLU A 343 -15.28 20.99 -17.92
C GLU A 343 -14.28 22.07 -17.49
N GLN A 344 -14.14 22.31 -16.19
CA GLN A 344 -13.21 23.28 -15.60
C GLN A 344 -11.78 22.74 -15.51
N ILE A 345 -11.53 21.46 -15.81
CA ILE A 345 -10.20 20.85 -15.73
C ILE A 345 -9.70 20.47 -17.12
N VAL A 346 -8.65 21.14 -17.57
CA VAL A 346 -7.87 20.69 -18.72
C VAL A 346 -6.99 19.53 -18.27
N ILE A 347 -7.19 18.35 -18.88
CA ILE A 347 -6.30 17.20 -18.68
C ILE A 347 -5.09 17.43 -19.59
N PRO A 348 -3.88 17.60 -19.05
CA PRO A 348 -2.68 17.65 -19.87
C PRO A 348 -2.57 16.33 -20.65
N GLU A 349 -2.36 16.39 -21.97
CA GLU A 349 -2.01 15.21 -22.75
C GLU A 349 -0.75 14.59 -22.13
N SER A 350 -0.92 13.39 -21.61
CA SER A 350 0.04 12.71 -20.76
C SER A 350 1.34 12.43 -21.51
N GLY A 351 2.40 13.15 -21.16
CA GLY A 351 3.73 12.56 -21.19
C GLY A 351 3.71 11.34 -20.28
N SER A 352 4.07 10.16 -20.79
CA SER A 352 4.12 8.90 -20.05
C SER A 352 4.58 9.12 -18.61
N SER A 353 3.77 8.76 -17.63
CA SER A 353 4.08 9.06 -16.22
C SER A 353 5.50 8.58 -15.89
N SER A 354 6.34 9.46 -15.34
CA SER A 354 7.70 9.12 -14.93
C SER A 354 7.75 7.83 -14.10
N LEU A 355 6.71 7.56 -13.29
CA LEU A 355 6.54 6.33 -12.51
C LEU A 355 6.48 5.04 -13.34
N GLN A 356 5.72 5.01 -14.45
CA GLN A 356 5.68 3.82 -15.32
C GLN A 356 7.03 3.58 -16.00
N GLY A 357 7.70 4.65 -16.43
CA GLY A 357 9.05 4.59 -16.96
C GLY A 357 10.06 4.03 -15.95
N GLU A 358 9.97 4.45 -14.68
CA GLU A 358 10.83 3.95 -13.60
C GLU A 358 10.57 2.48 -13.26
N ILE A 359 9.31 2.04 -13.25
CA ILE A 359 8.98 0.61 -13.07
C ILE A 359 9.58 -0.20 -14.22
N ALA A 360 9.39 0.24 -15.47
CA ALA A 360 9.94 -0.44 -16.64
C ALA A 360 11.48 -0.48 -16.62
N ARG A 361 12.12 0.62 -16.22
CA ARG A 361 13.58 0.70 -16.04
C ARG A 361 14.08 -0.32 -15.02
N LEU A 362 13.43 -0.41 -13.86
CA LEU A 362 13.78 -1.39 -12.83
C LEU A 362 13.53 -2.82 -13.31
N GLN A 363 12.42 -3.09 -13.98
CA GLN A 363 12.12 -4.43 -14.52
C GLN A 363 13.13 -4.87 -15.58
N ALA A 364 13.68 -3.94 -16.36
CA ALA A 364 14.72 -4.21 -17.36
C ALA A 364 16.12 -4.43 -16.73
N ALA A 365 16.35 -3.95 -15.51
CA ALA A 365 17.62 -4.16 -14.80
C ALA A 365 17.78 -5.62 -14.34
N SER A 366 19.01 -6.08 -14.15
CA SER A 366 19.30 -7.41 -13.61
C SER A 366 18.83 -7.55 -12.14
N PRO A 367 18.61 -8.78 -11.63
CA PRO A 367 18.25 -8.99 -10.22
C PRO A 367 19.22 -8.33 -9.23
N ALA A 368 20.52 -8.39 -9.50
CA ALA A 368 21.55 -7.76 -8.67
C ALA A 368 21.42 -6.22 -8.64
N GLU A 369 21.21 -5.58 -9.79
CA GLU A 369 21.01 -4.13 -9.87
C GLU A 369 19.72 -3.69 -9.18
N ARG A 370 18.63 -4.46 -9.32
CA ARG A 370 17.37 -4.21 -8.59
C ARG A 370 17.58 -4.33 -7.08
N MET A 371 18.26 -5.38 -6.63
CA MET A 371 18.57 -5.60 -5.22
C MET A 371 19.37 -4.42 -4.65
N GLU A 372 20.42 -4.02 -5.36
CA GLU A 372 21.26 -2.91 -4.96
C GLU A 372 20.50 -1.58 -4.89
N PHE A 373 19.68 -1.28 -5.89
CA PHE A 373 18.78 -0.12 -5.87
C PHE A 373 17.87 -0.12 -4.64
N TRP A 374 17.16 -1.23 -4.37
CA TRP A 374 16.21 -1.28 -3.27
C TRP A 374 16.87 -1.23 -1.91
N LEU A 375 17.97 -1.95 -1.71
CA LEU A 375 18.70 -1.91 -0.44
C LEU A 375 19.28 -0.52 -0.16
N SER A 376 19.75 0.20 -1.19
CA SER A 376 20.21 1.57 -1.02
C SER A 376 19.09 2.53 -0.63
N GLN A 377 17.86 2.32 -1.13
CA GLN A 377 16.70 3.10 -0.71
C GLN A 377 16.26 2.74 0.72
N PHE A 378 16.20 1.45 1.06
CA PHE A 378 15.76 1.00 2.37
C PHE A 378 16.73 1.38 3.47
N ASP A 379 18.05 1.40 3.22
CA ASP A 379 19.05 1.80 4.20
C ASP A 379 18.79 3.20 4.78
N ARG A 380 18.37 4.14 3.92
CA ARG A 380 18.05 5.53 4.27
C ARG A 380 16.86 5.64 5.21
N CYS A 381 16.00 4.63 5.27
CA CYS A 381 14.78 4.64 6.08
C CYS A 381 15.11 4.91 7.56
N LEU A 382 14.45 5.89 8.15
CA LEU A 382 14.59 6.21 9.58
C LEU A 382 13.66 5.37 10.46
N ARG A 383 12.81 4.53 9.87
CA ARG A 383 11.74 3.79 10.57
C ARG A 383 10.87 4.72 11.44
N CYS A 384 10.61 5.95 10.97
CA CYS A 384 9.75 6.91 11.65
C CYS A 384 8.24 6.63 11.50
N TYR A 385 7.87 5.64 10.67
CA TYR A 385 6.50 5.21 10.38
C TYR A 385 5.56 6.26 9.79
N ALA A 386 6.04 7.44 9.42
CA ALA A 386 5.21 8.47 8.78
C ALA A 386 4.45 7.93 7.56
N CYS A 387 5.10 7.10 6.73
CA CYS A 387 4.50 6.48 5.56
C CYS A 387 3.33 5.53 5.89
N ARG A 388 3.35 4.90 7.07
CA ARG A 388 2.25 4.08 7.59
C ARG A 388 1.15 4.96 8.17
N GLN A 389 1.50 5.94 9.00
CA GLN A 389 0.51 6.83 9.65
C GLN A 389 -0.28 7.67 8.63
N ALA A 390 0.35 8.09 7.53
CA ALA A 390 -0.31 8.88 6.50
C ALA A 390 -1.20 8.04 5.56
N CYS A 391 -1.07 6.71 5.57
CA CYS A 391 -1.80 5.85 4.65
C CYS A 391 -3.21 5.55 5.18
N PRO A 392 -4.29 5.91 4.45
CA PRO A 392 -5.66 5.67 4.93
C PRO A 392 -6.03 4.19 5.02
N LEU A 393 -5.24 3.31 4.39
CA LEU A 393 -5.50 1.87 4.31
C LEU A 393 -4.61 1.05 5.27
N CYS A 394 -3.68 1.70 5.98
CA CYS A 394 -2.91 1.06 7.05
C CYS A 394 -3.67 1.16 8.39
N ASN A 395 -4.82 0.47 8.45
CA ASN A 395 -5.80 0.58 9.55
C ASN A 395 -5.68 -0.52 10.63
N CYS A 396 -4.65 -1.37 10.62
CA CYS A 396 -4.46 -2.35 11.69
C CYS A 396 -4.31 -1.65 13.06
N PRO A 397 -4.99 -2.12 14.14
CA PRO A 397 -4.87 -1.53 15.47
C PRO A 397 -3.44 -1.62 16.00
N THR A 398 -2.76 -2.74 15.73
CA THR A 398 -1.35 -2.94 16.04
C THR A 398 -0.63 -3.44 14.79
N CYS A 399 0.38 -2.70 14.34
CA CYS A 399 1.17 -3.06 13.17
C CYS A 399 2.19 -4.14 13.54
N LEU A 400 2.23 -5.26 12.80
CA LEU A 400 3.20 -6.34 13.01
C LEU A 400 4.65 -5.85 13.00
N TYR A 401 4.95 -4.82 12.20
CA TYR A 401 6.30 -4.26 12.05
C TYR A 401 6.68 -3.21 13.12
N GLU A 402 5.75 -2.87 14.01
CA GLU A 402 5.96 -1.96 15.16
C GLU A 402 5.99 -2.71 16.50
N ARG A 403 5.73 -4.02 16.49
CA ARG A 403 5.73 -4.85 17.70
C ARG A 403 7.14 -5.28 18.07
N ASP A 404 7.47 -5.14 19.36
CA ASP A 404 8.69 -5.64 19.97
C ASP A 404 8.63 -7.15 20.28
N ASP A 405 7.43 -7.68 20.48
CA ASP A 405 7.16 -9.09 20.78
C ASP A 405 6.98 -9.99 19.55
N SER A 406 7.18 -9.46 18.34
CA SER A 406 7.06 -10.23 17.11
C SER A 406 8.24 -11.20 16.94
N LEU A 407 7.96 -12.50 17.05
CA LEU A 407 8.97 -13.55 16.85
C LEU A 407 9.44 -13.68 15.40
N TRP A 408 8.70 -13.12 14.44
CA TRP A 408 8.89 -13.35 13.01
C TRP A 408 9.50 -12.16 12.27
N VAL A 409 9.24 -10.95 12.77
CA VAL A 409 9.62 -9.68 12.15
C VAL A 409 10.27 -8.81 13.22
N GLY A 410 11.48 -8.32 12.99
CA GLY A 410 12.16 -7.41 13.91
C GLY A 410 11.71 -5.96 13.75
N MET A 411 11.67 -5.23 14.86
CA MET A 411 11.39 -3.78 14.84
C MET A 411 12.64 -2.90 14.60
N GLY A 412 13.81 -3.53 14.45
CA GLY A 412 15.11 -2.88 14.33
C GLY A 412 15.27 -1.94 13.13
N ILE A 413 16.44 -1.29 13.08
CA ILE A 413 16.84 -0.35 12.04
C ILE A 413 17.97 -0.89 11.14
N GLY A 414 18.22 -2.19 11.16
CA GLY A 414 19.06 -2.83 10.16
C GLY A 414 18.38 -2.82 8.79
N VAL A 415 19.16 -2.93 7.71
CA VAL A 415 18.60 -2.93 6.34
C VAL A 415 17.64 -4.08 6.13
N ASP A 416 17.87 -5.23 6.77
CA ASP A 416 17.02 -6.41 6.65
C ASP A 416 15.64 -6.12 7.24
N GLU A 417 15.56 -5.57 8.46
CA GLU A 417 14.29 -5.18 9.08
C GLU A 417 13.59 -4.07 8.28
N LYS A 418 14.35 -3.10 7.76
CA LYS A 418 13.82 -2.02 6.91
C LYS A 418 13.25 -2.56 5.60
N ARG A 419 13.97 -3.45 4.90
CA ARG A 419 13.50 -4.15 3.68
C ARG A 419 12.22 -4.92 3.98
N THR A 420 12.24 -5.77 5.01
CA THR A 420 11.09 -6.59 5.40
C THR A 420 9.88 -5.74 5.75
N PHE A 421 10.06 -4.57 6.38
CA PHE A 421 9.00 -3.59 6.58
C PHE A 421 8.44 -3.02 5.27
N HIS A 422 9.30 -2.54 4.36
CA HIS A 422 8.85 -1.90 3.13
C HIS A 422 8.15 -2.88 2.19
N LEU A 423 8.75 -4.06 1.97
CA LEU A 423 8.17 -5.11 1.12
C LEU A 423 6.89 -5.66 1.75
N GLY A 424 6.92 -5.97 3.04
CA GLY A 424 5.76 -6.45 3.78
C GLY A 424 4.59 -5.48 3.78
N ARG A 425 4.85 -4.18 4.01
CA ARG A 425 3.82 -3.14 3.93
C ARG A 425 3.26 -3.00 2.50
N ALA A 426 4.10 -3.03 1.47
CA ALA A 426 3.63 -2.99 0.08
C ALA A 426 2.72 -4.20 -0.20
N TYR A 427 3.11 -5.39 0.25
CA TYR A 427 2.31 -6.60 0.12
C TYR A 427 0.96 -6.50 0.86
N HIS A 428 0.93 -5.98 2.10
CA HIS A 428 -0.32 -5.76 2.85
C HIS A 428 -1.27 -4.75 2.19
N LEU A 429 -0.77 -3.91 1.28
CA LEU A 429 -1.56 -2.97 0.48
C LEU A 429 -1.91 -3.51 -0.91
N ALA A 430 -1.48 -4.73 -1.27
CA ALA A 430 -1.75 -5.32 -2.57
C ALA A 430 -3.28 -5.47 -2.79
N GLY A 431 -3.77 -4.93 -3.90
CA GLY A 431 -5.21 -4.84 -4.22
C GLY A 431 -6.01 -3.81 -3.41
N ARG A 432 -5.34 -3.05 -2.53
CA ARG A 432 -5.94 -2.00 -1.69
C ARG A 432 -5.43 -0.61 -2.08
N CYS A 433 -4.15 -0.48 -2.46
CA CYS A 433 -3.54 0.81 -2.74
C CYS A 433 -4.29 1.62 -3.81
N ILE A 434 -4.74 2.82 -3.42
CA ILE A 434 -5.47 3.77 -4.29
C ILE A 434 -4.55 4.72 -5.07
N GLY A 435 -3.22 4.62 -4.88
CA GLY A 435 -2.26 5.46 -5.59
C GLY A 435 -2.33 6.95 -5.24
N CYS A 436 -2.62 7.28 -3.98
CA CYS A 436 -2.59 8.67 -3.48
C CYS A 436 -1.17 9.14 -3.12
N ASP A 437 -0.18 8.25 -3.08
CA ASP A 437 1.25 8.53 -2.86
C ASP A 437 1.56 9.33 -1.57
N GLU A 438 0.62 9.38 -0.62
CA GLU A 438 0.83 10.01 0.69
C GLU A 438 1.98 9.39 1.46
N CYS A 439 2.22 8.10 1.29
CA CYS A 439 3.31 7.39 1.94
C CYS A 439 4.70 7.81 1.46
N GLU A 440 4.82 8.24 0.20
CA GLU A 440 6.05 8.77 -0.37
C GLU A 440 6.20 10.26 -0.01
N ARG A 441 5.11 11.03 -0.13
CA ARG A 441 5.07 12.47 0.23
C ARG A 441 5.57 12.77 1.64
N VAL A 442 5.25 11.93 2.61
CA VAL A 442 5.63 12.13 4.02
C VAL A 442 6.98 11.52 4.39
N CYS A 443 7.67 10.87 3.44
CA CYS A 443 8.96 10.26 3.69
C CYS A 443 10.03 11.35 3.79
N PRO A 444 10.71 11.54 4.94
CA PRO A 444 11.70 12.61 5.10
C PRO A 444 13.00 12.38 4.32
N VAL A 445 13.13 11.19 3.70
CA VAL A 445 14.30 10.75 2.94
C VAL A 445 13.88 10.22 1.56
N ASP A 446 12.71 10.63 1.07
CA ASP A 446 12.28 10.44 -0.33
C ASP A 446 12.45 9.00 -0.86
N ILE A 447 12.03 8.00 -0.09
CA ILE A 447 12.02 6.60 -0.54
C ILE A 447 10.89 6.43 -1.57
N PRO A 448 11.15 5.81 -2.74
CA PRO A 448 10.16 5.55 -3.80
C PRO A 448 9.14 4.45 -3.46
N ILE A 449 8.38 4.65 -2.39
CA ILE A 449 7.41 3.65 -1.91
C ILE A 449 6.29 3.47 -2.94
N SER A 450 5.98 4.49 -3.75
CA SER A 450 4.95 4.39 -4.79
C SER A 450 5.29 3.34 -5.85
N LEU A 451 6.57 3.15 -6.23
CA LEU A 451 6.97 2.16 -7.24
C LEU A 451 6.58 0.73 -6.83
N LEU A 452 6.81 0.34 -5.57
CA LEU A 452 6.40 -0.98 -5.06
C LEU A 452 4.88 -1.18 -5.13
N ASN A 453 4.12 -0.16 -4.72
CA ASN A 453 2.66 -0.26 -4.68
C ASN A 453 2.03 -0.22 -6.08
N ARG A 454 2.61 0.55 -7.01
CA ARG A 454 2.16 0.64 -8.40
C ARG A 454 2.44 -0.65 -9.16
N LEU A 455 3.61 -1.26 -8.95
CA LEU A 455 3.90 -2.61 -9.45
C LEU A 455 2.80 -3.57 -8.98
N LEU A 456 2.55 -3.68 -7.67
CA LEU A 456 1.53 -4.59 -7.15
C LEU A 456 0.13 -4.26 -7.65
N ALA A 457 -0.20 -2.98 -7.87
CA ALA A 457 -1.46 -2.61 -8.49
C ALA A 457 -1.57 -3.12 -9.93
N GLN A 458 -0.50 -3.03 -10.73
CA GLN A 458 -0.44 -3.59 -12.09
C GLN A 458 -0.55 -5.12 -12.08
N GLU A 459 0.14 -5.79 -11.15
CA GLU A 459 0.04 -7.25 -10.98
C GLU A 459 -1.38 -7.69 -10.66
N VAL A 460 -2.04 -6.99 -9.73
CA VAL A 460 -3.42 -7.30 -9.32
C VAL A 460 -4.43 -7.00 -10.41
N GLU A 461 -4.28 -5.89 -11.12
CA GLU A 461 -5.14 -5.55 -12.25
C GLU A 461 -5.00 -6.57 -13.37
N ARG A 462 -3.77 -7.00 -13.69
CA ARG A 462 -3.54 -8.03 -14.72
C ARG A 462 -4.10 -9.40 -14.34
N ALA A 463 -3.89 -9.82 -13.09
CA ALA A 463 -4.28 -11.16 -12.64
C ALA A 463 -5.77 -11.29 -12.30
N PHE A 464 -6.41 -10.21 -11.84
CA PHE A 464 -7.77 -10.27 -11.28
C PHE A 464 -8.73 -9.23 -11.87
N SER A 465 -8.29 -8.42 -12.84
CA SER A 465 -9.06 -7.28 -13.36
C SER A 465 -9.58 -6.34 -12.25
N HIS A 466 -8.84 -6.29 -11.14
CA HIS A 466 -9.25 -5.57 -9.94
C HIS A 466 -8.50 -4.26 -9.79
N ARG A 467 -9.23 -3.14 -9.81
CA ARG A 467 -8.70 -1.80 -9.51
C ARG A 467 -9.22 -1.32 -8.16
N ALA A 468 -8.29 -1.07 -7.24
CA ALA A 468 -8.63 -0.75 -5.85
C ALA A 468 -9.57 0.46 -5.72
N GLY A 469 -10.69 0.33 -5.00
CA GLY A 469 -11.53 1.45 -4.60
C GLY A 469 -12.45 2.02 -5.69
N TYR A 470 -12.55 1.36 -6.86
CA TYR A 470 -13.57 1.70 -7.87
C TYR A 470 -14.95 1.12 -7.55
N ALA A 471 -15.00 0.07 -6.74
CA ALA A 471 -16.21 -0.53 -6.20
C ALA A 471 -15.98 -0.91 -4.74
N VAL A 472 -17.08 -1.12 -4.02
CA VAL A 472 -17.07 -1.64 -2.64
C VAL A 472 -16.87 -3.16 -2.71
N THR A 473 -15.65 -3.58 -3.05
CA THR A 473 -15.27 -4.99 -3.19
C THR A 473 -14.03 -5.29 -2.35
N PRO A 474 -14.00 -6.47 -1.70
CA PRO A 474 -12.82 -6.90 -0.95
C PRO A 474 -11.64 -7.15 -1.92
N THR A 475 -10.42 -7.03 -1.40
CA THR A 475 -9.22 -7.38 -2.18
C THR A 475 -9.26 -8.84 -2.64
N PRO A 476 -8.83 -9.16 -3.87
CA PRO A 476 -8.82 -10.53 -4.38
C PRO A 476 -7.96 -11.48 -3.53
N PHE A 477 -7.04 -10.97 -2.70
CA PHE A 477 -6.23 -11.80 -1.79
C PHE A 477 -6.96 -12.31 -0.54
N VAL A 478 -8.18 -11.83 -0.24
CA VAL A 478 -9.01 -12.37 0.85
C VAL A 478 -10.15 -13.25 0.35
N THR A 479 -10.38 -13.32 -0.97
CA THR A 479 -11.38 -14.18 -1.60
C THR A 479 -10.81 -15.55 -2.00
N VAL A 480 -11.67 -16.46 -2.44
CA VAL A 480 -11.31 -17.77 -3.00
C VAL A 480 -11.16 -17.65 -4.53
N LEU A 481 -10.39 -18.52 -5.18
CA LEU A 481 -10.37 -18.60 -6.65
C LEU A 481 -11.75 -19.01 -7.15
N ALA A 482 -12.27 -18.32 -8.17
CA ALA A 482 -13.55 -18.64 -8.79
C ALA A 482 -13.40 -18.61 -10.33
N GLY A 483 -14.14 -19.48 -11.04
CA GLY A 483 -14.17 -19.49 -12.50
C GLY A 483 -12.83 -19.79 -13.18
N GLU A 484 -12.51 -19.07 -14.26
CA GLU A 484 -11.31 -19.20 -15.11
C GLU A 484 -9.98 -18.99 -14.37
N GLU A 485 -9.99 -18.39 -13.17
CA GLU A 485 -8.80 -18.24 -12.30
C GLU A 485 -8.27 -19.58 -11.77
N ALA A 486 -9.05 -20.66 -11.86
CA ALA A 486 -8.75 -21.92 -11.20
C ALA A 486 -7.54 -22.66 -11.80
N LEU A 487 -7.19 -22.42 -13.07
CA LEU A 487 -6.10 -23.10 -13.78
C LEU A 487 -5.59 -22.24 -14.94
N SER A 488 -4.56 -21.42 -14.68
CA SER A 488 -3.65 -20.88 -15.70
C SER A 488 -2.22 -21.04 -15.24
#